data_AF-A0AAV2RV52-F1
#
_entry.id   AF-A0AAV2RV52-F1
#
_cell.length_a   1.000
_cell.length_b   1.000
_cell.length_c   1.000
_cell.angle_alpha   90.00
_cell.angle_beta   90.00
_cell.angle_gamma   90.00
#
_symmetry.space_group_name_H-M   'P 1'
#
loop_
_entity.id
_entity.type
_entity.pdbx_description
1 polymer ?
#
loop_
_entity_poly.entity_id
_entity_poly.type
_entity_poly.pdbx_seq_one_letter_code
_entity_poly.pdbx_strand_id
1 'polypeptide(L)'
;HCGKSFTENGKLVRHQLTHMNDREKPFQCSYCNKSFLHNISLINHQRVHNGDVLQFQCSHCVMSFAIEGNLVRHQRTHTQEKPFQCIHCDKSFAENEKLVRHQLTHMYEKPRVARVCRETQACRTS
;
A
#
# COMPACT_ATOMS: atom_id res chain seq x y z
N HIS A 1 13.31 9.41 -15.00
CA HIS A 1 13.44 8.04 -15.53
C HIS A 1 13.74 7.07 -14.40
N CYS A 2 13.12 5.88 -14.35
CA CYS A 2 13.23 4.93 -13.21
C CYS A 2 13.77 3.52 -13.55
N GLY A 3 14.38 3.32 -14.73
CA GLY A 3 15.09 2.08 -15.06
C GLY A 3 14.24 0.83 -15.29
N LYS A 4 12.90 0.93 -15.36
CA LYS A 4 12.02 -0.21 -15.66
C LYS A 4 11.92 -0.48 -17.17
N SER A 5 12.02 -1.75 -17.55
CA SER A 5 11.86 -2.23 -18.92
C SER A 5 10.51 -2.94 -19.11
N PHE A 6 9.89 -2.76 -20.28
CA PHE A 6 8.60 -3.34 -20.60
C PHE A 6 8.66 -4.01 -21.96
N THR A 7 8.08 -5.21 -22.06
CA THR A 7 8.00 -5.99 -23.31
C THR A 7 6.84 -5.53 -24.21
N GLU A 8 5.87 -4.80 -23.65
CA GLU A 8 4.68 -4.32 -24.35
C GLU A 8 4.60 -2.80 -24.28
N ASN A 9 4.33 -2.17 -25.44
CA ASN A 9 4.23 -0.72 -25.54
C ASN A 9 3.11 -0.15 -24.63
N GLY A 10 1.96 -0.82 -24.53
CA GLY A 10 0.86 -0.38 -23.66
C GLY A 10 1.25 -0.33 -22.18
N LYS A 11 2.13 -1.24 -21.73
CA LYS A 11 2.65 -1.25 -20.36
C LYS A 11 3.66 -0.10 -20.14
N LEU A 12 4.50 0.19 -21.14
CA LEU A 12 5.43 1.31 -21.12
C LEU A 12 4.69 2.66 -21.04
N VAL A 13 3.71 2.89 -21.91
CA VAL A 13 2.92 4.13 -21.93
C VAL A 13 2.19 4.33 -20.61
N ARG A 14 1.53 3.28 -20.10
CA ARG A 14 0.88 3.33 -18.78
C ARG A 14 1.86 3.61 -17.65
N HIS A 15 3.07 3.07 -17.74
CA HIS A 15 4.11 3.34 -16.76
C HIS A 15 4.61 4.79 -16.83
N GLN A 16 4.73 5.38 -18.02
CA GLN A 16 5.11 6.78 -18.18
C GLN A 16 4.14 7.74 -17.46
N LEU A 17 2.83 7.43 -17.46
CA LEU A 17 1.82 8.18 -16.70
C LEU A 17 2.09 8.22 -15.19
N THR A 18 2.88 7.27 -14.65
CA THR A 18 3.24 7.29 -13.22
C THR A 18 4.36 8.27 -12.87
N HIS A 19 5.09 8.76 -13.89
CA HIS A 19 6.10 9.82 -13.73
C HIS A 19 5.54 11.20 -14.01
N MET A 20 4.37 11.28 -14.65
CA MET A 20 3.65 12.55 -14.85
C MET A 20 2.96 12.91 -13.53
N ASN A 21 3.19 14.14 -13.09
CA ASN A 21 2.82 14.65 -11.76
C ASN A 21 1.32 14.44 -11.48
N ASP A 22 0.94 14.38 -10.19
CA ASP A 22 -0.42 14.09 -9.66
C ASP A 22 -1.58 14.96 -10.23
N ARG A 23 -1.28 16.00 -11.00
CA ARG A 23 -2.23 16.92 -11.65
C ARG A 23 -2.74 16.42 -13.00
N GLU A 24 -1.98 15.59 -13.71
CA GLU A 24 -2.39 15.04 -15.01
C GLU A 24 -2.97 13.64 -14.84
N LYS A 25 -4.18 13.59 -14.28
CA LYS A 25 -4.97 12.37 -14.20
C LYS A 25 -6.00 12.39 -15.33
N PRO A 26 -5.72 11.76 -16.49
CA PRO A 26 -6.51 11.96 -17.70
C PRO A 26 -7.94 11.41 -17.59
N PHE A 27 -8.21 10.52 -16.63
CA PHE A 27 -9.51 9.91 -16.44
C PHE A 27 -10.27 10.58 -15.31
N GLN A 28 -11.07 11.60 -15.64
CA GLN A 28 -11.90 12.33 -14.67
C GLN A 28 -13.27 11.66 -14.48
N CYS A 29 -13.75 11.64 -13.24
CA CYS A 29 -15.10 11.19 -12.92
C CYS A 29 -16.15 12.21 -13.34
N SER A 30 -17.21 11.75 -14.00
CA SER A 30 -18.35 12.57 -14.39
C SER A 30 -19.27 12.96 -13.24
N TYR A 31 -19.24 12.20 -12.13
CA TYR A 31 -20.11 12.41 -10.97
C TYR A 31 -19.44 13.24 -9.85
N CYS A 32 -18.11 13.36 -9.87
CA CYS A 32 -17.39 14.15 -8.86
C CYS A 32 -16.02 14.62 -9.38
N ASN A 33 -15.36 15.53 -8.66
CA ASN A 33 -14.08 16.11 -9.08
C ASN A 33 -12.85 15.21 -8.88
N LYS A 34 -13.03 13.88 -8.78
CA LYS A 34 -11.92 12.94 -8.66
C LYS A 34 -11.44 12.52 -10.04
N SER A 35 -10.11 12.52 -10.21
CA SER A 35 -9.46 12.03 -11.42
C SER A 35 -8.50 10.90 -11.11
N PHE A 36 -8.27 10.02 -12.09
CA PHE A 36 -7.47 8.81 -11.98
C PHE A 36 -6.42 8.71 -13.11
N LEU A 37 -5.31 8.05 -12.80
CA LEU A 37 -4.24 7.80 -13.78
C LEU A 37 -4.59 6.68 -14.77
N HIS A 38 -5.54 5.82 -14.41
CA HIS A 38 -5.91 4.65 -15.21
C HIS A 38 -7.42 4.56 -15.37
N ASN A 39 -7.88 4.23 -16.58
CA ASN A 39 -9.30 4.09 -16.89
C ASN A 39 -10.00 3.06 -15.99
N ILE A 40 -9.36 1.92 -15.73
CA ILE A 40 -9.94 0.89 -14.86
C ILE A 40 -10.18 1.40 -13.44
N SER A 41 -9.34 2.29 -12.95
CA SER A 41 -9.52 2.92 -11.63
C SER A 41 -10.71 3.88 -11.63
N LEU A 42 -10.94 4.62 -12.73
CA LEU A 42 -12.13 5.45 -12.90
C LEU A 42 -13.40 4.58 -12.97
N ILE A 43 -13.40 3.53 -13.77
CA ILE A 43 -14.54 2.60 -13.89
C ILE A 43 -14.88 2.02 -12.51
N ASN A 44 -13.88 1.51 -11.78
CA ASN A 44 -14.07 0.99 -10.43
C ASN A 44 -14.54 2.06 -9.45
N HIS A 45 -14.11 3.31 -9.62
CA HIS A 45 -14.59 4.42 -8.81
C HIS A 45 -16.05 4.75 -9.11
N GLN A 46 -16.48 4.78 -10.37
CA GLN A 46 -17.86 5.12 -10.74
C GLN A 46 -18.90 4.16 -10.14
N ARG A 47 -18.50 2.93 -9.83
CA ARG A 47 -19.29 1.95 -9.06
C ARG A 47 -19.81 2.52 -7.72
N VAL A 48 -19.06 3.41 -7.08
CA VAL A 48 -19.47 4.02 -5.80
C VAL A 48 -20.61 5.03 -5.96
N HIS A 49 -20.76 5.64 -7.14
CA HIS A 49 -21.83 6.60 -7.42
C HIS A 49 -23.10 5.91 -7.87
N ASN A 50 -22.96 4.82 -8.62
CA ASN A 50 -24.09 4.10 -9.20
C ASN A 50 -24.73 3.09 -8.23
N GLY A 51 -24.22 2.98 -7.00
CA GLY A 51 -24.71 2.00 -6.02
C GLY A 51 -24.55 0.57 -6.53
N ASP A 52 -23.36 0.26 -7.07
CA ASP A 52 -23.12 -0.96 -7.83
C ASP A 52 -23.52 -2.24 -7.08
N VAL A 53 -24.04 -3.20 -7.85
CA VAL A 53 -24.44 -4.51 -7.33
C VAL A 53 -23.22 -5.20 -6.73
N LEU A 54 -23.33 -5.60 -5.47
CA LEU A 54 -22.29 -6.37 -4.79
C LEU A 54 -22.30 -7.81 -5.32
N GLN A 55 -21.59 -8.05 -6.42
CA GLN A 55 -21.60 -9.35 -7.12
C GLN A 55 -20.68 -10.39 -6.47
N PHE A 56 -19.66 -9.95 -5.73
CA PHE A 56 -18.64 -10.84 -5.17
C PHE A 56 -18.91 -11.10 -3.69
N GLN A 57 -19.63 -12.18 -3.40
CA GLN A 57 -19.97 -12.59 -2.05
C GLN A 57 -18.84 -13.38 -1.39
N CYS A 58 -18.61 -13.13 -0.09
CA CYS A 58 -17.72 -13.94 0.71
C CYS A 58 -18.34 -15.29 1.07
N SER A 59 -17.57 -16.37 0.93
CA SER A 59 -17.98 -17.72 1.34
C SER A 59 -17.99 -17.94 2.86
N HIS A 60 -17.33 -17.07 3.63
CA HIS A 60 -17.15 -17.21 5.07
C HIS A 60 -18.02 -16.25 5.91
N CYS A 61 -18.68 -15.27 5.29
CA CYS A 61 -19.54 -14.31 5.99
C CYS A 61 -20.56 -13.66 5.03
N VAL A 62 -21.43 -12.79 5.56
CA VAL A 62 -22.48 -12.11 4.79
C VAL A 62 -21.99 -10.90 3.97
N MET A 63 -20.68 -10.62 3.98
CA MET A 63 -20.10 -9.48 3.26
C MET A 63 -20.05 -9.74 1.76
N SER A 64 -20.43 -8.73 0.98
CA SER A 64 -20.31 -8.72 -0.48
C SER A 64 -19.57 -7.49 -0.97
N PHE A 65 -18.91 -7.60 -2.12
CA PHE A 65 -18.04 -6.56 -2.68
C PHE A 65 -18.41 -6.29 -4.14
N ALA A 66 -18.26 -5.04 -4.56
CA ALA A 66 -18.44 -4.64 -5.96
C ALA A 66 -17.24 -4.98 -6.86
N ILE A 67 -16.10 -5.35 -6.27
CA ILE A 67 -14.84 -5.62 -6.99
C ILE A 67 -14.22 -6.89 -6.42
N GLU A 68 -13.90 -7.86 -7.29
CA GLU A 68 -13.33 -9.16 -6.92
C GLU A 68 -12.05 -9.03 -6.07
N GLY A 69 -11.13 -8.13 -6.46
CA GLY A 69 -9.90 -7.90 -5.69
C GLY A 69 -10.15 -7.46 -4.25
N ASN A 70 -11.27 -6.78 -3.97
CA ASN A 70 -11.66 -6.45 -2.59
C ASN A 70 -12.15 -7.67 -1.82
N LEU A 71 -12.89 -8.59 -2.48
CA LEU A 71 -13.27 -9.86 -1.88
C LEU A 71 -12.04 -10.70 -1.53
N VAL A 72 -11.10 -10.86 -2.47
CA VAL A 72 -9.85 -11.63 -2.24
C VAL A 72 -9.06 -11.06 -1.07
N ARG A 73 -8.93 -9.72 -1.01
CA ARG A 73 -8.29 -9.06 0.13
C ARG A 73 -9.06 -9.31 1.44
N HIS A 74 -10.39 -9.23 1.41
CA HIS A 74 -11.23 -9.49 2.57
C HIS A 74 -11.08 -10.94 3.05
N GLN A 75 -11.00 -11.93 2.16
CA GLN A 75 -10.83 -13.34 2.54
C GLN A 75 -9.60 -13.58 3.42
N ARG A 76 -8.55 -12.76 3.30
CA ARG A 76 -7.38 -12.82 4.18
C ARG A 76 -7.68 -12.55 5.66
N THR A 77 -8.80 -11.89 5.98
CA THR A 77 -9.23 -11.70 7.37
C THR A 77 -9.76 -12.99 8.00
N HIS A 78 -10.25 -13.92 7.19
CA HIS A 78 -10.69 -15.23 7.65
C HIS A 78 -9.55 -16.22 7.75
N THR A 79 -8.65 -16.23 6.75
CA THR A 79 -7.51 -17.16 6.70
C THR A 79 -6.32 -16.71 7.56
N GLN A 80 -6.30 -15.45 7.99
CA GLN A 80 -5.14 -14.82 8.65
C GLN A 80 -3.86 -14.85 7.79
N GLU A 81 -4.00 -14.99 6.47
CA GLU A 81 -2.87 -14.99 5.54
C GLU A 81 -2.19 -13.61 5.54
N LYS A 82 -0.88 -13.62 5.76
CA LYS A 82 -0.05 -12.40 5.80
C LYS A 82 1.14 -12.54 4.85
N PRO A 83 0.90 -12.42 3.52
CA PRO A 83 1.93 -12.70 2.52
C PRO A 83 3.05 -11.65 2.47
N PHE A 84 2.86 -10.49 3.11
CA PHE A 84 3.81 -9.38 3.07
C PHE A 84 4.64 -9.33 4.35
N GLN A 85 5.84 -9.92 4.32
CA GLN A 85 6.75 -9.93 5.46
C GLN A 85 7.68 -8.71 5.46
N CYS A 86 7.96 -8.16 6.65
CA CYS A 86 8.96 -7.13 6.82
C CYS A 86 10.38 -7.71 6.69
N ILE A 87 11.25 -6.99 5.98
CA ILE A 87 12.65 -7.39 5.84
C ILE A 87 13.52 -7.02 7.05
N HIS A 88 13.00 -6.19 7.95
CA HIS A 88 13.72 -5.69 9.13
C HIS A 88 13.28 -6.35 10.44
N CYS A 89 12.16 -7.09 10.45
CA CYS A 89 11.66 -7.82 11.61
C CYS A 89 10.66 -8.92 11.19
N ASP A 90 10.25 -9.77 12.13
CA ASP A 90 9.36 -10.92 11.85
C ASP A 90 7.87 -10.55 11.68
N LYS A 91 7.55 -9.26 11.56
CA LYS A 91 6.16 -8.82 11.36
C LYS A 91 5.73 -9.04 9.91
N SER A 92 4.61 -9.74 9.75
CA SER A 92 3.94 -9.92 8.46
C SER A 92 2.59 -9.21 8.43
N PHE A 93 2.13 -8.85 7.23
CA PHE A 93 0.91 -8.08 6.98
C PHE A 93 0.06 -8.71 5.87
N ALA A 94 -1.26 -8.56 5.98
CA ALA A 94 -2.22 -9.02 4.96
C ALA A 94 -2.26 -8.11 3.71
N GLU A 95 -1.75 -6.87 3.83
CA GLU A 95 -1.76 -5.85 2.79
C GLU A 95 -0.39 -5.16 2.67
N ASN A 96 0.07 -4.98 1.43
CA ASN A 96 1.34 -4.33 1.14
C ASN A 96 1.41 -2.88 1.67
N GLU A 97 0.32 -2.11 1.59
CA GLU A 97 0.29 -0.73 2.11
C GLU A 97 0.55 -0.67 3.62
N LYS A 98 0.12 -1.69 4.36
CA LYS A 98 0.39 -1.79 5.80
C LYS A 98 1.86 -2.13 6.05
N LEU A 99 2.43 -3.04 5.25
CA LEU A 99 3.87 -3.33 5.29
C LEU A 99 4.70 -2.07 4.98
N VAL A 100 4.42 -1.36 3.88
CA VAL A 100 5.16 -0.15 3.49
C VAL A 100 5.10 0.90 4.60
N ARG A 101 3.92 1.14 5.18
CA ARG A 101 3.76 2.05 6.31
C ARG A 101 4.52 1.59 7.55
N HIS A 102 4.55 0.29 7.81
CA HIS A 102 5.33 -0.27 8.90
C HIS A 102 6.84 -0.12 8.65
N GLN A 103 7.32 -0.32 7.42
CA GLN A 103 8.73 -0.13 7.08
C GLN A 103 9.23 1.27 7.37
N LEU A 104 8.36 2.29 7.25
CA LEU A 104 8.70 3.65 7.65
C LEU A 104 9.04 3.76 9.15
N THR A 105 8.46 2.94 10.03
CA THR A 105 8.78 2.99 11.47
C THR A 105 10.23 2.61 11.72
N HIS A 106 10.78 1.64 11.00
CA HIS A 106 12.20 1.27 11.09
C HIS A 106 13.15 2.38 10.65
N MET A 107 12.73 3.22 9.70
CA MET A 107 13.52 4.38 9.26
C MET A 107 13.59 5.46 10.34
N TYR A 108 12.52 5.64 11.12
CA TYR A 108 12.44 6.60 12.22
C TYR A 108 12.89 6.02 13.58
N GLU A 109 13.14 4.70 13.67
CA GLU A 109 13.62 4.01 14.88
C GLU A 109 15.16 3.87 14.96
N LYS A 110 15.93 4.27 13.94
CA LYS A 110 17.40 4.37 14.04
C LYS A 110 17.82 5.50 14.99
N PRO A 111 18.85 5.27 15.83
CA PRO A 111 18.70 5.12 17.27
C PRO A 111 18.62 6.46 18.01
N ARG A 112 17.71 6.55 18.99
CA ARG A 112 17.98 7.34 20.20
C ARG A 112 19.16 6.67 20.92
N VAL A 113 20.38 7.08 20.57
CA VAL A 113 21.58 6.74 21.36
C VAL A 113 21.41 7.45 22.69
N ALA A 114 20.70 6.83 23.64
CA ALA A 114 20.80 7.21 25.03
C ALA A 114 22.21 6.81 25.45
N ARG A 115 23.14 7.77 25.31
CA ARG A 115 24.44 7.74 25.95
C ARG A 115 24.15 7.64 27.44
N VAL A 116 24.16 6.43 27.97
CA VAL A 116 24.22 6.23 29.41
C VAL A 116 25.59 6.76 29.83
N CYS A 117 25.65 8.04 30.21
CA CYS A 117 26.72 8.54 31.04
C CYS A 117 26.58 7.84 32.39
N ARG A 118 27.37 6.78 32.61
CA ARG A 118 27.80 6.44 33.96
C ARG A 118 29.11 7.16 34.19
N GLU A 119 29.02 8.35 34.75
CA GLU A 119 30.17 9.04 35.32
C GLU A 119 30.62 8.32 36.60
N THR A 120 31.95 8.32 36.82
CA THR A 120 32.70 8.03 38.05
C THR A 120 32.77 6.55 38.49
N GLN A 121 33.91 5.95 38.85
CA GLN A 121 35.28 6.37 39.15
C GLN A 121 36.23 5.18 38.89
N ALA A 122 37.34 5.42 38.17
CA ALA A 122 38.48 4.51 38.23
C ALA A 122 39.28 4.82 39.51
N CYS A 123 39.29 3.87 40.43
CA CYS A 123 40.16 3.90 41.59
C CYS A 123 41.58 3.51 41.15
N ARG A 124 42.53 4.45 41.20
CA ARG A 124 43.83 4.30 41.90
C ARG A 124 44.77 5.48 41.61
N THR A 125 45.46 5.84 42.68
CA THR A 125 46.45 6.90 42.88
C THR A 125 47.77 6.66 42.15
N SER A 126 48.35 7.74 41.65
CA SER A 126 49.70 8.21 42.02
C SER A 126 49.74 9.73 41.82
#